data_AF-A0A1G4S0Y3-F1
#
_entry.id   AF-A0A1G4S0Y3-F1
#
_cell.length_a   1.000
_cell.length_b   1.000
_cell.length_c   1.000
_cell.angle_alpha   90.00
_cell.angle_beta   90.00
_cell.angle_gamma   90.00
#
_symmetry.space_group_name_H-M   'P 1'
#
loop_
_entity.id
_entity.type
_entity.pdbx_description
1 polymer ?
#
loop_
_entity_poly.entity_id
_entity_poly.type
_entity_poly.pdbx_seq_one_letter_code
_entity_poly.pdbx_strand_id
1 'polypeptide(L)'
;MLRSLAVLLSAVLALSGLAACQQKYSKNSATHTRDGVLGITETNPNMPLSASYRTYPDDLRVMQNAISQRFPNVSIASISLNGPTAYVRLNAPVHTPPEEIERIRHGAAEALAAAAPRYNANVTVTAK
;
A
#
# COMPACT_ATOMS: atom_id res chain seq x y z
N MET A 1 -44.34 -29.40 40.09
CA MET A 1 -43.63 -28.29 39.40
C MET A 1 -42.13 -28.33 39.70
N LEU A 2 -41.48 -29.48 39.47
CA LEU A 2 -40.07 -29.70 39.85
C LEU A 2 -39.31 -30.49 38.76
N ARG A 3 -39.73 -30.32 37.50
CA ARG A 3 -39.10 -30.94 36.32
C ARG A 3 -38.57 -29.91 35.31
N SER A 4 -38.98 -28.65 35.43
CA SER A 4 -38.56 -27.56 34.54
C SER A 4 -37.24 -26.90 34.96
N LEU A 5 -36.69 -27.23 36.14
CA LEU A 5 -35.43 -26.65 36.61
C LEU A 5 -34.19 -27.37 36.05
N ALA A 6 -34.35 -28.61 35.54
CA ALA A 6 -33.25 -29.42 35.01
C ALA A 6 -32.91 -29.15 33.53
N VAL A 7 -33.74 -28.38 32.83
CA VAL A 7 -33.52 -28.06 31.39
C VAL A 7 -32.74 -26.75 31.21
N LEU A 8 -32.73 -25.88 32.23
CA LEU A 8 -31.98 -24.61 32.21
C LEU A 8 -30.49 -24.75 32.55
N LEU A 9 -30.04 -25.92 33.02
CA LEU A 9 -28.64 -26.19 33.36
C LEU A 9 -27.84 -26.91 32.26
N SER A 10 -28.44 -27.09 31.07
CA SER A 10 -27.79 -27.75 29.92
C SER A 10 -27.47 -26.80 28.77
N ALA A 11 -27.77 -25.51 28.89
CA ALA A 11 -27.62 -24.52 27.82
C ALA A 11 -26.40 -23.58 27.99
N VAL A 12 -25.51 -23.84 28.97
CA VAL A 12 -24.31 -23.01 29.24
C VAL A 12 -23.02 -23.65 28.72
N LEU A 13 -23.07 -24.88 28.18
CA LEU A 13 -21.89 -25.61 27.71
C LEU A 13 -21.53 -25.41 26.22
N ALA A 14 -22.15 -24.46 25.52
CA ALA A 14 -22.00 -24.32 24.07
C ALA A 14 -21.25 -23.06 23.60
N LEU A 15 -20.61 -22.29 24.50
CA LEU A 15 -20.09 -20.95 24.16
C LEU A 15 -18.64 -20.66 24.58
N SER A 16 -17.75 -21.65 24.59
CA SER A 16 -16.33 -21.42 24.88
C SER A 16 -15.41 -22.35 24.09
N GLY A 17 -15.35 -22.16 22.77
CA GLY A 17 -14.48 -22.93 21.87
C GLY A 17 -13.89 -22.17 20.68
N LEU A 18 -14.13 -20.87 20.54
CA LEU A 18 -13.62 -20.05 19.43
C LEU A 18 -12.63 -18.99 19.95
N ALA A 19 -11.56 -19.45 20.60
CA ALA A 19 -10.42 -18.59 20.94
C ALA A 19 -9.12 -19.43 20.97
N ALA A 20 -8.76 -19.96 19.81
CA ALA A 20 -7.39 -20.38 19.54
C ALA A 20 -6.99 -19.79 18.19
N CYS A 21 -6.48 -18.56 18.24
CA CYS A 21 -5.66 -18.00 17.18
C CYS A 21 -4.45 -18.92 16.99
N GLN A 22 -4.52 -19.88 16.06
CA GLN A 22 -3.33 -20.57 15.60
C GLN A 22 -2.48 -19.60 14.78
N GLN A 23 -1.50 -19.09 15.50
CA GLN A 23 -0.35 -18.33 15.05
C GLN A 23 0.34 -19.03 13.87
N LYS A 24 0.36 -18.33 12.73
CA LYS A 24 1.24 -18.45 11.56
C LYS A 24 2.28 -19.57 11.61
N TYR A 25 2.06 -20.64 10.84
CA TYR A 25 3.13 -21.48 10.31
C TYR A 25 3.30 -21.19 8.82
N SER A 26 4.04 -20.12 8.51
CA SER A 26 4.67 -19.99 7.20
C SER A 26 5.82 -21.01 7.16
N LYS A 27 5.69 -22.02 6.31
CA LYS A 27 6.76 -22.95 6.00
C LYS A 27 7.89 -22.17 5.35
N ASN A 28 8.85 -21.73 6.15
CA ASN A 28 10.14 -21.23 5.67
C ASN A 28 10.82 -22.39 4.93
N SER A 29 10.68 -22.43 3.61
CA SER A 29 11.44 -23.31 2.75
C SER A 29 12.91 -22.93 2.84
N ALA A 30 13.69 -23.90 3.30
CA ALA A 30 15.15 -24.03 3.30
C ALA A 30 15.98 -22.84 2.78
N THR A 31 16.80 -22.32 3.69
CA THR A 31 17.93 -21.44 3.45
C THR A 31 18.94 -22.07 2.48
N HIS A 32 19.04 -21.53 1.26
CA HIS A 32 20.23 -21.70 0.44
C HIS A 32 21.36 -20.90 1.09
N THR A 33 22.17 -21.63 1.84
CA THR A 33 23.31 -21.10 2.57
C THR A 33 24.49 -21.08 1.62
N ARG A 34 25.00 -19.87 1.34
CA ARG A 34 26.34 -19.60 0.79
C ARG A 34 26.59 -20.11 -0.63
N ASP A 35 26.10 -19.36 -1.63
CA ASP A 35 26.82 -19.27 -2.90
C ASP A 35 26.58 -17.91 -3.56
N GLY A 36 27.66 -17.19 -3.85
CA GLY A 36 27.67 -16.10 -4.82
C GLY A 36 27.20 -14.72 -4.36
N VAL A 37 28.09 -13.99 -3.69
CA VAL A 37 28.14 -12.52 -3.65
C VAL A 37 28.45 -11.99 -5.06
N LEU A 38 27.56 -12.22 -6.03
CA LEU A 38 27.65 -11.71 -7.40
C LEU A 38 26.22 -11.51 -7.95
N GLY A 39 25.70 -10.29 -7.84
CA GLY A 39 24.48 -9.90 -8.58
C GLY A 39 23.18 -9.78 -7.80
N ILE A 40 23.22 -9.58 -6.48
CA ILE A 40 22.02 -9.13 -5.74
C ILE A 40 21.74 -7.64 -6.06
N THR A 41 21.18 -7.37 -7.24
CA THR A 41 20.37 -6.17 -7.42
C THR A 41 19.08 -6.39 -6.64
N GLU A 42 19.13 -6.10 -5.35
CA GLU A 42 18.02 -6.23 -4.40
C GLU A 42 16.94 -5.19 -4.74
N THR A 43 16.11 -5.56 -5.72
CA THR A 43 14.96 -4.80 -6.22
C THR A 43 13.69 -5.06 -5.42
N ASN A 44 13.75 -5.87 -4.35
CA ASN A 44 12.62 -6.18 -3.49
C ASN A 44 12.57 -5.19 -2.32
N PRO A 45 11.62 -4.23 -2.25
CA PRO A 45 11.44 -3.21 -1.20
C PRO A 45 10.88 -3.75 0.14
N ASN A 46 10.77 -5.06 0.32
CA ASN A 46 10.34 -5.66 1.59
C ASN A 46 11.51 -6.22 2.45
N MET A 47 12.75 -6.07 2.03
CA MET A 47 13.98 -6.49 2.71
C MET A 47 14.88 -5.28 3.05
N PRO A 48 14.78 -4.70 4.25
CA PRO A 48 15.48 -3.47 4.59
C PRO A 48 17.00 -3.70 4.71
N LEU A 49 17.75 -3.29 3.69
CA LEU A 49 19.21 -3.37 3.65
C LEU A 49 19.90 -2.02 3.93
N SER A 50 19.15 -0.93 4.13
CA SER A 50 19.69 0.38 4.50
C SER A 50 18.73 1.18 5.38
N ALA A 51 19.25 2.16 6.12
CA ALA A 51 18.44 3.04 7.00
C ALA A 51 17.49 3.97 6.23
N SER A 52 17.75 4.22 4.94
CA SER A 52 16.90 5.03 4.05
C SER A 52 15.89 4.18 3.27
N TYR A 53 15.82 2.89 3.55
CA TYR A 53 14.99 1.95 2.83
C TYR A 53 13.51 2.08 3.22
N ARG A 54 12.64 2.21 2.21
CA ARG A 54 11.19 2.31 2.36
C ARG A 54 10.49 1.12 1.73
N THR A 55 9.49 0.60 2.46
CA THR A 55 8.59 -0.43 1.97
C THR A 55 7.62 0.16 0.93
N TYR A 56 7.07 -0.67 0.04
CA TYR A 56 6.06 -0.21 -0.93
C TYR A 56 4.91 0.60 -0.27
N PRO A 57 4.33 0.17 0.86
CA PRO A 57 3.33 0.97 1.57
C PRO A 57 3.82 2.34 2.05
N ASP A 58 5.08 2.45 2.50
CA ASP A 58 5.66 3.72 2.92
C ASP A 58 5.85 4.66 1.73
N ASP A 59 6.31 4.15 0.60
CA ASP A 59 6.48 4.96 -0.61
C ASP A 59 5.13 5.45 -1.16
N LEU A 60 4.09 4.60 -1.13
CA LEU A 60 2.73 5.04 -1.48
C LEU A 60 2.28 6.22 -0.61
N ARG A 61 2.55 6.18 0.70
CA ARG A 61 2.21 7.28 1.62
C ARG A 61 2.99 8.55 1.29
N VAL A 62 4.29 8.43 1.03
CA VAL A 62 5.15 9.54 0.63
C VAL A 62 4.64 10.19 -0.65
N MET A 63 4.30 9.39 -1.66
CA MET A 63 3.76 9.87 -2.92
C MET A 63 2.39 10.56 -2.75
N GLN A 64 1.49 9.96 -1.95
CA GLN A 64 0.19 10.56 -1.65
C GLN A 64 0.34 11.92 -0.97
N ASN A 65 1.24 12.02 0.02
CA ASN A 65 1.52 13.26 0.72
C ASN A 65 2.10 14.32 -0.23
N ALA A 66 3.07 13.94 -1.07
CA ALA A 66 3.69 14.87 -2.02
C ALA A 66 2.66 15.48 -2.99
N ILE A 67 1.75 14.66 -3.54
CA ILE A 67 0.69 15.15 -4.43
C ILE A 67 -0.30 16.04 -3.65
N SER A 68 -0.78 15.57 -2.50
CA SER A 68 -1.82 16.28 -1.73
C SER A 68 -1.32 17.64 -1.19
N GLN A 69 -0.05 17.73 -0.82
CA GLN A 69 0.57 18.98 -0.38
C GLN A 69 0.76 19.97 -1.53
N ARG A 70 1.12 19.47 -2.72
CA ARG A 70 1.39 20.33 -3.89
C ARG A 70 0.11 20.79 -4.58
N PHE A 71 -0.91 19.93 -4.62
CA PHE A 71 -2.16 20.14 -5.35
C PHE A 71 -3.37 19.86 -4.45
N PRO A 72 -3.73 20.76 -3.53
CA PRO A 72 -4.81 20.53 -2.57
C PRO A 72 -6.20 20.40 -3.22
N ASN A 73 -6.38 20.95 -4.42
CA ASN A 73 -7.64 20.92 -5.16
C ASN A 73 -7.75 19.72 -6.13
N VAL A 74 -6.77 18.82 -6.13
CA VAL A 74 -6.72 17.63 -6.99
C VAL A 74 -6.85 16.40 -6.10
N SER A 75 -7.75 15.50 -6.46
CA SER A 75 -7.90 14.24 -5.73
C SER A 75 -7.11 13.12 -6.39
N ILE A 76 -6.54 12.23 -5.58
CA ILE A 76 -5.82 11.06 -6.07
C ILE A 76 -6.85 9.95 -6.32
N ALA A 77 -7.00 9.55 -7.58
CA ALA A 77 -7.89 8.46 -7.95
C ALA A 77 -7.26 7.09 -7.66
N SER A 78 -5.98 6.92 -8.03
CA SER A 78 -5.22 5.71 -7.71
C SER A 78 -3.72 5.93 -7.86
N ILE A 79 -2.94 5.19 -7.07
CA ILE A 79 -1.50 5.04 -7.27
C ILE A 79 -1.20 3.55 -7.28
N SER A 80 -0.62 3.04 -8.35
CA SER A 80 -0.15 1.66 -8.44
C SER A 80 1.32 1.61 -8.84
N LEU A 81 2.04 0.66 -8.27
CA LEU A 81 3.47 0.47 -8.47
C LEU A 81 3.69 -0.85 -9.20
N ASN A 82 4.43 -0.81 -10.30
CA ASN A 82 4.83 -1.98 -11.06
C ASN A 82 6.34 -1.90 -11.33
N GLY A 83 7.12 -2.56 -10.47
CA GLY A 83 8.57 -2.48 -10.49
C GLY A 83 9.04 -1.01 -10.36
N PRO A 84 9.81 -0.48 -11.33
CA PRO A 84 10.29 0.89 -11.31
C PRO A 84 9.24 1.91 -11.79
N THR A 85 8.05 1.50 -12.23
CA THR A 85 7.05 2.42 -12.79
C THR A 85 5.92 2.67 -11.80
N ALA A 86 5.58 3.94 -11.59
CA ALA A 86 4.44 4.37 -10.81
C ALA A 86 3.34 4.91 -11.72
N TYR A 87 2.18 4.25 -11.75
CA TYR A 87 1.01 4.74 -12.46
C TYR A 87 0.12 5.55 -11.50
N VAL A 88 -0.04 6.82 -11.80
CA VAL A 88 -0.77 7.78 -10.96
C VAL A 88 -1.93 8.35 -11.74
N ARG A 89 -3.14 8.20 -11.20
CA ARG A 89 -4.36 8.79 -11.74
C ARG A 89 -4.84 9.88 -10.81
N LEU A 90 -5.02 11.08 -11.34
CA LEU A 90 -5.46 12.26 -10.61
C LEU A 90 -6.79 12.75 -11.19
N ASN A 91 -7.70 13.19 -10.33
CA ASN A 91 -8.91 13.90 -10.74
C ASN A 91 -8.78 15.38 -10.39
N ALA A 92 -8.80 16.22 -11.42
CA ALA A 92 -8.93 17.67 -11.28
C ALA A 92 -10.42 18.06 -11.35
N PRO A 93 -10.81 19.25 -10.84
CA PRO A 93 -12.19 19.73 -10.95
C PRO A 93 -12.73 19.74 -12.39
N VAL A 94 -14.02 19.45 -12.59
CA VAL A 94 -14.71 19.45 -13.92
C VAL A 94 -14.35 20.62 -14.83
N HIS A 95 -14.24 21.83 -14.30
CA HIS A 95 -14.01 23.06 -15.07
C HIS A 95 -12.52 23.41 -15.24
N THR A 96 -11.62 22.46 -14.99
CA THR A 96 -10.18 22.68 -15.16
C THR A 96 -9.84 22.76 -16.65
N PRO A 97 -9.24 23.86 -17.12
CA PRO A 97 -8.93 24.00 -18.53
C PRO A 97 -7.77 23.09 -18.95
N PRO A 98 -7.65 22.72 -20.23
CA PRO A 98 -6.64 21.76 -20.70
C PRO A 98 -5.20 22.17 -20.36
N GLU A 99 -4.88 23.46 -20.42
CA GLU A 99 -3.55 23.96 -20.04
C GLU A 99 -3.23 23.74 -18.56
N GLU A 100 -4.23 23.84 -17.68
CA GLU A 100 -4.06 23.59 -16.26
C GLU A 100 -3.93 22.08 -15.98
N ILE A 101 -4.66 21.24 -16.72
CA ILE A 101 -4.52 19.77 -16.65
C ILE A 101 -3.08 19.35 -16.95
N GLU A 102 -2.49 19.89 -18.02
CA GLU A 102 -1.09 19.60 -18.36
C GLU A 102 -0.11 20.13 -17.32
N ARG A 103 -0.35 21.33 -16.78
CA ARG A 103 0.44 21.87 -15.67
C ARG A 103 0.39 20.97 -14.44
N ILE A 104 -0.79 20.49 -14.05
CA ILE A 104 -0.96 19.55 -12.94
C ILE A 104 -0.22 18.26 -13.23
N ARG A 105 -0.35 17.71 -14.45
CA ARG A 105 0.34 16.48 -14.86
C ARG A 105 1.85 16.61 -14.73
N HIS A 106 2.42 17.68 -15.26
CA HIS A 106 3.85 17.96 -15.20
C HIS A 106 4.33 18.19 -13.77
N GLY A 107 3.68 19.08 -13.02
CA GLY A 107 4.09 19.37 -11.66
C GLY A 107 3.90 18.20 -10.70
N ALA A 108 2.92 17.32 -10.93
CA ALA A 108 2.78 16.07 -10.19
C ALA A 108 3.91 15.09 -10.51
N ALA A 109 4.31 14.97 -11.77
CA ALA A 109 5.45 14.14 -12.14
C ALA A 109 6.76 14.63 -11.48
N GLU A 110 6.98 15.94 -11.45
CA GLU A 110 8.13 16.56 -10.77
C GLU A 110 8.12 16.33 -9.25
N ALA A 111 6.96 16.56 -8.60
CA ALA A 111 6.81 16.33 -7.17
C ALA A 111 7.08 14.86 -6.79
N LEU A 112 6.62 13.93 -7.61
CA LEU A 112 6.87 12.50 -7.42
C LEU A 112 8.32 12.12 -7.67
N ALA A 113 8.97 12.70 -8.68
CA ALA A 113 10.39 12.48 -8.95
C ALA A 113 11.27 12.96 -7.76
N ALA A 114 10.89 14.06 -7.11
CA ALA A 114 11.60 14.55 -5.93
C ALA A 114 11.33 13.69 -4.67
N ALA A 115 10.07 13.30 -4.44
CA ALA A 115 9.67 12.60 -3.22
C ALA A 115 10.05 11.09 -3.24
N ALA A 116 9.95 10.46 -4.42
CA ALA A 116 10.14 9.03 -4.63
C ALA A 116 11.00 8.77 -5.89
N PRO A 117 12.29 9.17 -5.90
CA PRO A 117 13.14 9.19 -7.09
C PRO A 117 13.43 7.83 -7.71
N ARG A 118 13.13 6.73 -7.00
CA ARG A 118 13.30 5.37 -7.52
C ARG A 118 12.22 4.96 -8.54
N TYR A 119 11.16 5.76 -8.72
CA TYR A 119 10.05 5.45 -9.60
C TYR A 119 9.96 6.41 -10.79
N ASN A 120 9.70 5.85 -11.96
CA ASN A 120 9.27 6.57 -13.15
C ASN A 120 7.77 6.84 -13.06
N ALA A 121 7.40 8.10 -12.80
CA ALA A 121 6.00 8.50 -12.65
C ALA A 121 5.30 8.65 -14.01
N ASN A 122 4.30 7.83 -14.26
CA ASN A 122 3.34 7.99 -15.35
C ASN A 122 2.04 8.58 -14.78
N VAL A 123 1.86 9.89 -14.98
CA VAL A 123 0.72 10.64 -14.43
C VAL A 123 -0.33 10.85 -15.50
N THR A 124 -1.56 10.45 -15.20
CA THR A 124 -2.77 10.76 -15.98
C THR A 124 -3.68 11.66 -15.15
N VAL A 125 -4.19 12.73 -15.75
CA VAL A 125 -5.10 13.67 -15.10
C VAL A 125 -6.41 13.70 -15.88
N THR A 126 -7.53 13.56 -15.17
CA THR A 126 -8.88 13.63 -15.74
C THR A 126 -9.70 14.69 -15.02
N ALA A 127 -10.47 15.50 -15.75
CA ALA A 127 -11.44 16.41 -15.16
C ALA A 127 -12.70 15.63 -14.74
N LYS A 128 -13.08 15.69 -13.46
CA LYS A 128 -14.24 14.98 -12.90
C LYS A 128 -14.95 15.79 -11.83
#